data_AF-A0A3D3UQ71-F1
#
_entry.id   AF-A0A3D3UQ71-F1
#
_cell.length_a   1.000
_cell.length_b   1.000
_cell.length_c   1.000
_cell.angle_alpha   90.00
_cell.angle_beta   90.00
_cell.angle_gamma   90.00
#
_symmetry.space_group_name_H-M   'P 1'
#
loop_
_entity.id
_entity.type
_entity.pdbx_description
1 polymer ?
#
loop_
_entity_poly.entity_id
_entity_poly.type
_entity_poly.pdbx_seq_one_letter_code
_entity_poly.pdbx_strand_id
1 'polypeptide(L)'
;MRENCSTLKWYSVCALTALFLWIQSAGAMNLYVSPDGSDSWSGKLARPNSARTDGPLASLAGARDAIRRLKLVVSITEPLQVIVADGTYTLNEPFVLTPPDSG
;
A
#
# COMPACT_ATOMS: atom_id res chain seq x y z
N MET A 1 1.13 56.53 -31.75
CA MET A 1 -0.34 56.68 -31.71
C MET A 1 -0.93 55.55 -32.56
N ARG A 2 -1.86 54.76 -32.00
CA ARG A 2 -2.35 53.40 -32.38
C ARG A 2 -1.64 52.26 -31.62
N GLU A 3 -1.98 52.02 -30.35
CA GLU A 3 -3.19 51.39 -29.76
C GLU A 3 -3.16 49.85 -29.85
N ASN A 4 -2.64 49.24 -28.77
CA ASN A 4 -3.04 48.01 -28.08
C ASN A 4 -4.11 47.11 -28.73
N CYS A 5 -3.73 45.91 -29.21
CA CYS A 5 -4.67 44.80 -29.43
C CYS A 5 -3.95 43.43 -29.43
N SER A 6 -3.56 42.92 -28.26
CA SER A 6 -3.11 41.52 -28.15
C SER A 6 -3.18 40.88 -26.75
N THR A 7 -3.75 41.56 -25.75
CA THR A 7 -3.80 41.02 -24.37
C THR A 7 -5.04 40.17 -24.09
N LEU A 8 -5.99 40.06 -25.04
CA LEU A 8 -7.28 39.40 -24.86
C LEU A 8 -7.38 38.02 -25.56
N LYS A 9 -6.25 37.31 -25.70
CA LYS A 9 -6.24 35.89 -26.13
C LYS A 9 -5.51 34.95 -25.17
N TRP A 10 -4.94 35.46 -24.07
CA TRP A 10 -4.23 34.63 -23.09
C TRP A 10 -5.06 34.16 -21.90
N TYR A 11 -6.22 34.76 -21.64
CA TYR A 11 -7.04 34.39 -20.48
C TYR A 11 -7.95 33.17 -20.68
N SER A 12 -8.22 32.76 -21.93
CA SER A 12 -9.13 31.64 -22.21
C SER A 12 -8.48 30.25 -22.24
N VAL A 13 -7.15 30.16 -22.20
CA VAL A 13 -6.44 28.87 -22.16
C VAL A 13 -6.13 28.42 -20.73
N CYS A 14 -6.13 29.34 -19.76
CA CYS A 14 -5.83 29.03 -18.36
C CYS A 14 -7.04 28.50 -17.55
N ALA A 15 -8.27 28.62 -18.07
CA ALA A 15 -9.48 28.30 -17.32
C ALA A 15 -10.05 26.88 -17.57
N LEU A 16 -9.48 26.10 -18.50
CA LEU A 16 -9.95 24.75 -18.84
C LEU A 16 -9.02 23.61 -18.41
N THR A 17 -7.86 23.90 -17.82
CA THR A 17 -6.94 22.88 -17.28
C THR A 17 -6.98 22.76 -15.76
N ALA A 18 -7.77 23.59 -15.08
CA ALA A 18 -7.86 23.64 -13.62
C ALA A 18 -8.85 22.64 -12.99
N LEU A 19 -9.21 21.57 -13.70
CA LEU A 19 -10.10 20.52 -13.17
C LEU A 19 -9.63 19.11 -13.56
N PHE A 20 -8.33 18.86 -13.56
CA PHE A 20 -7.85 17.50 -13.30
C PHE A 20 -7.68 17.38 -11.79
N LEU A 21 -8.80 17.23 -11.08
CA LEU A 21 -8.77 16.74 -9.71
C LEU A 21 -8.00 15.43 -9.75
N TRP A 22 -6.81 15.44 -9.17
CA TRP A 22 -6.09 14.23 -8.81
C TRP A 22 -6.99 13.45 -7.86
N ILE A 23 -7.74 12.49 -8.39
CA ILE A 23 -8.30 11.41 -7.59
C ILE A 23 -7.09 10.60 -7.15
N GLN A 24 -6.53 10.96 -5.99
CA GLN A 24 -5.63 10.07 -5.29
C GLN A 24 -6.49 8.87 -4.88
N SER A 25 -6.33 7.77 -5.60
CA SER A 25 -6.93 6.51 -5.19
C SER A 25 -6.34 6.17 -3.82
N ALA A 26 -7.17 6.22 -2.78
CA ALA A 26 -6.88 5.71 -1.44
C ALA A 26 -6.70 4.19 -1.56
N GLY A 27 -5.51 3.78 -2.01
CA GLY A 27 -5.15 2.39 -2.21
C GLY A 27 -4.78 1.77 -0.88
N ALA A 28 -5.62 0.87 -0.37
CA ALA A 28 -5.27 0.08 0.79
C ALA A 28 -3.99 -0.73 0.49
N MET A 29 -3.04 -0.71 1.41
CA MET A 29 -1.81 -1.50 1.31
C MET A 29 -2.13 -2.95 1.69
N ASN A 30 -1.89 -3.90 0.79
CA ASN A 30 -2.16 -5.31 1.07
C ASN A 30 -0.86 -6.05 1.41
N LEU A 31 -0.90 -6.84 2.49
CA LEU A 31 0.03 -7.93 2.77
C LEU A 31 -0.69 -9.26 2.63
N TYR A 32 -0.02 -10.23 2.04
CA TYR A 32 -0.56 -11.57 1.79
C TYR A 32 0.14 -12.58 2.69
N VAL A 33 -0.64 -13.54 3.20
CA VAL A 33 -0.16 -14.65 4.02
C VAL A 33 -0.63 -15.96 3.38
N SER A 34 0.24 -16.96 3.27
CA SER A 34 -0.07 -18.25 2.65
C SER A 34 0.72 -19.37 3.34
N PRO A 35 0.18 -20.61 3.47
CA PRO A 35 0.92 -21.72 4.05
C PRO A 35 2.19 -22.08 3.26
N ASP A 36 2.21 -21.81 1.95
CA ASP A 36 3.38 -22.02 1.07
C ASP A 36 4.31 -20.78 1.01
N GLY A 37 4.11 -19.81 1.91
CA GLY A 37 4.82 -18.54 1.98
C GLY A 37 6.19 -18.64 2.68
N SER A 38 6.81 -17.47 2.87
CA SER A 38 8.03 -17.31 3.67
C SER A 38 8.03 -15.97 4.41
N ASP A 39 8.31 -15.97 5.72
CA ASP A 39 8.42 -14.73 6.51
C ASP A 39 9.68 -13.90 6.19
N SER A 40 10.57 -14.43 5.34
CA SER A 40 11.68 -13.67 4.75
C SER A 40 11.28 -12.86 3.52
N TRP A 41 10.11 -13.11 2.93
CA TRP A 41 9.61 -12.36 1.77
C TRP A 41 8.93 -11.05 2.18
N SER A 42 8.61 -10.21 1.20
CA SER A 42 8.00 -8.90 1.45
C SER A 42 6.55 -8.99 1.90
N GLY A 43 5.84 -10.07 1.51
CA GLY A 43 4.40 -10.20 1.70
C GLY A 43 3.55 -9.39 0.73
N LYS A 44 4.14 -8.63 -0.21
CA LYS A 44 3.39 -7.75 -1.12
C LYS A 44 2.76 -8.48 -2.31
N LEU A 45 3.20 -9.71 -2.57
CA LEU A 45 2.72 -10.52 -3.68
C LEU A 45 1.82 -11.65 -3.16
N ALA A 46 0.64 -11.80 -3.77
CA ALA A 46 -0.30 -12.87 -3.43
C ALA A 46 0.24 -14.27 -3.77
N ARG A 47 1.21 -14.36 -4.68
CA ARG A 47 1.86 -15.61 -5.11
C ARG A 47 3.37 -15.40 -5.15
N PRO A 48 4.18 -16.45 -4.92
CA PRO A 48 5.62 -16.36 -5.11
C PRO A 48 5.97 -15.86 -6.51
N ASN A 49 6.99 -15.01 -6.61
CA ASN A 49 7.56 -14.66 -7.91
C ASN A 49 8.27 -15.88 -8.53
N SER A 50 8.57 -15.82 -9.83
CA SER A 50 9.18 -16.96 -10.56
C SER A 50 10.52 -17.41 -9.96
N ALA A 51 11.30 -16.48 -9.40
CA ALA A 51 12.58 -16.76 -8.75
C ALA A 51 12.44 -17.28 -7.31
N ARG A 52 11.23 -17.32 -6.75
CA ARG A 52 10.94 -17.63 -5.33
C ARG A 52 11.77 -16.81 -4.33
N THR A 53 12.09 -15.58 -4.71
CA THR A 53 12.79 -14.62 -3.84
C THR A 53 11.84 -13.65 -3.14
N ASP A 54 10.57 -13.63 -3.56
CA ASP A 54 9.52 -12.83 -2.96
C ASP A 54 8.16 -13.51 -3.14
N GLY A 55 7.16 -13.12 -2.35
CA GLY A 55 5.88 -13.81 -2.26
C GLY A 55 5.09 -13.45 -0.99
N PRO A 56 4.07 -14.25 -0.65
CA PRO A 56 3.30 -14.09 0.58
C PRO A 56 4.12 -14.47 1.82
N LEU A 57 3.83 -13.87 2.96
CA LEU A 57 4.40 -14.27 4.25
C LEU A 57 3.87 -15.65 4.64
N ALA A 58 4.62 -16.40 5.46
CA ALA A 58 4.23 -17.73 5.90
C ALA A 58 3.23 -17.67 7.07
N SER A 59 3.35 -16.66 7.93
CA SER A 59 2.64 -16.62 9.20
C SER A 59 1.96 -15.29 9.52
N LEU A 60 0.95 -15.34 10.39
CA LEU A 60 0.30 -14.15 10.96
C LEU A 60 1.29 -13.33 11.80
N ALA A 61 2.22 -13.99 12.49
CA ALA A 61 3.29 -13.33 13.23
C ALA A 61 4.23 -12.56 12.29
N GLY A 62 4.63 -13.18 11.17
CA GLY A 62 5.42 -12.54 10.12
C GLY A 62 4.72 -11.30 9.55
N ALA A 63 3.40 -11.37 9.31
CA ALA A 63 2.60 -10.22 8.87
C ALA A 63 2.61 -9.08 9.90
N ARG A 64 2.34 -9.38 11.18
CA ARG A 64 2.41 -8.40 12.27
C ARG A 64 3.78 -7.73 12.34
N ASP A 65 4.85 -8.52 12.30
CA ASP A 65 6.21 -8.03 12.43
C ASP A 65 6.64 -7.22 11.20
N ALA A 66 6.16 -7.57 10.00
CA ALA A 66 6.31 -6.78 8.79
C ALA A 66 5.61 -5.41 8.91
N ILE A 67 4.38 -5.37 9.44
CA ILE A 67 3.64 -4.12 9.68
C ILE A 67 4.36 -3.23 10.69
N ARG A 68 4.83 -3.81 11.80
CA ARG A 68 5.61 -3.08 12.80
C ARG A 68 6.86 -2.45 12.18
N ARG A 69 7.63 -3.21 11.40
CA ARG A 69 8.80 -2.69 10.66
C ARG A 69 8.41 -1.58 9.68
N LEU A 70 7.30 -1.73 8.97
CA LEU A 70 6.81 -0.72 8.03
C LEU A 70 6.48 0.60 8.73
N LYS A 71 5.78 0.55 9.88
CA LYS A 71 5.43 1.73 10.69
C LYS A 71 6.64 2.50 11.22
N LEU A 72 7.80 1.86 11.34
CA LEU A 72 9.05 2.55 11.74
C LEU A 72 9.63 3.42 10.61
N VAL A 73 9.30 3.10 9.35
CA VAL A 73 9.90 3.75 8.17
C VAL A 73 8.92 4.73 7.53
N VAL A 74 7.62 4.44 7.61
CA VAL A 74 6.57 5.21 6.93
C VAL A 74 5.39 5.44 7.87
N SER A 75 4.85 6.66 7.86
CA SER A 75 3.54 6.96 8.44
C SER A 75 2.45 6.36 7.55
N ILE A 76 1.82 5.29 8.02
CA ILE A 76 0.72 4.63 7.31
C ILE A 76 -0.54 5.49 7.51
N THR A 77 -0.97 6.21 6.48
CA THR A 77 -2.20 7.03 6.49
C THR A 77 -3.40 6.33 5.87
N GLU A 78 -3.16 5.28 5.09
CA GLU A 78 -4.18 4.48 4.41
C GLU A 78 -4.39 3.14 5.12
N PRO A 79 -5.59 2.52 5.01
CA PRO A 79 -5.84 1.22 5.58
C PRO A 79 -4.83 0.16 5.09
N LEU A 80 -4.31 -0.64 6.01
CA LEU A 80 -3.48 -1.80 5.70
C LEU A 80 -4.30 -3.08 5.91
N GLN A 81 -4.38 -3.91 4.87
CA GLN A 81 -5.11 -5.17 4.91
C GLN A 81 -4.14 -6.35 4.92
N VAL A 82 -4.44 -7.35 5.75
CA VAL A 82 -3.75 -8.64 5.75
C VAL A 82 -4.70 -9.68 5.14
N ILE A 83 -4.37 -10.14 3.94
CA ILE A 83 -5.14 -11.11 3.17
C ILE A 83 -4.54 -12.50 3.42
N VAL A 84 -5.31 -13.36 4.06
CA VAL A 84 -4.88 -14.72 4.42
C VAL A 84 -5.46 -15.70 3.40
N ALA A 85 -4.60 -16.46 2.74
CA ALA A 85 -5.01 -17.49 1.79
C ALA A 85 -5.60 -18.71 2.52
N ASP A 86 -6.34 -19.54 1.79
CA ASP A 86 -6.88 -20.79 2.33
C ASP A 86 -5.75 -21.71 2.82
N GLY A 87 -6.01 -22.39 3.95
CA GLY A 87 -5.08 -23.34 4.53
C GLY A 87 -5.20 -23.48 6.04
N THR A 88 -4.28 -24.25 6.63
CA THR A 88 -4.19 -24.41 8.08
C THR A 88 -2.94 -23.69 8.59
N TYR A 89 -3.14 -22.77 9.54
CA TYR A 89 -2.07 -22.02 10.18
C TYR A 89 -1.93 -22.48 11.63
N THR A 90 -0.92 -23.29 11.90
CA THR A 90 -0.66 -23.78 13.26
C THR A 90 0.03 -22.70 14.07
N LEU A 91 -0.55 -22.37 15.22
CA LEU A 91 0.03 -21.44 16.17
C LEU A 91 0.52 -22.22 17.40
N ASN A 92 1.82 -22.17 17.68
CA ASN A 92 2.39 -22.81 18.88
C ASN A 92 2.12 -22.00 20.15
N GLU A 93 1.73 -20.74 19.99
CA GLU A 93 1.41 -19.80 21.06
C GLU A 93 0.29 -18.85 20.60
N PRO A 94 -0.40 -18.15 21.51
CA PRO A 94 -1.42 -17.19 21.14
C PRO A 94 -0.87 -16.09 20.22
N PHE A 95 -1.66 -15.70 19.21
CA PHE A 95 -1.34 -14.52 18.40
C PHE A 95 -1.68 -13.24 19.17
N VAL A 96 -0.67 -12.61 19.77
CA VAL A 96 -0.83 -11.40 20.60
C VAL A 96 -0.66 -10.14 19.76
N LEU A 97 -1.64 -9.24 19.88
CA LEU A 97 -1.59 -7.85 19.40
C LEU A 97 -1.42 -6.89 20.59
N THR A 98 -0.64 -5.84 20.37
CA THR A 98 -0.16 -4.88 21.38
C THR A 98 -0.32 -3.45 20.83
N PRO A 99 -0.09 -2.38 21.63
CA PRO A 99 -0.27 -1.01 21.15
C PRO A 99 0.45 -0.64 19.83
N PRO A 100 1.65 -1.15 19.50
CA PRO A 100 2.28 -0.97 18.18
C PRO A 100 1.47 -1.48 16.98
N ASP A 101 0.52 -2.39 17.19
CA ASP A 101 -0.27 -3.03 16.13
C ASP A 101 -1.52 -2.21 15.76
N SER A 102 -1.88 -1.22 16.59
CA SER A 102 -3.04 -0.33 16.37
C SER A 102 -2.97 0.44 15.06
N GLY A 103 -4.10 0.53 14.35
CA GLY A 103 -4.27 1.36 13.15
C GLY A 103 -4.35 2.85 13.46
#